data_AF-A0A536C9I1-F1
#
_entry.id   AF-A0A536C9I1-F1
#
_cell.length_a   1.000
_cell.length_b   1.000
_cell.length_c   1.000
_cell.angle_alpha   90.00
_cell.angle_beta   90.00
_cell.angle_gamma   90.00
#
_symmetry.space_group_name_H-M   'P 1'
#
loop_
_entity.id
_entity.type
_entity.pdbx_description
1 polymer ?
#
loop_
_entity_poly.entity_id
_entity_poly.type
_entity_poly.pdbx_seq_one_letter_code
_entity_poly.pdbx_strand_id
1 'polypeptide(L)'
;MNRSAPRFGSSSTSYPAARRSSTSALALAARRGGKLLLRLILSLMLLLAVGLLGPGFLLDTPQPPPAVSDAIVVISGDEQLARFQEGVNLYQKGMGQFLVFSGAAFDNGTSNADVMRALAVR
;
A
#
# COMPACT_ATOMS: atom_id res chain seq x y z
N MET A 1 75.39 -57.31 -11.94
CA MET A 1 74.27 -58.27 -11.72
C MET A 1 73.26 -57.61 -10.78
N ASN A 2 72.15 -57.13 -11.36
CA ASN A 2 71.05 -56.45 -10.67
C ASN A 2 70.31 -57.42 -9.73
N ARG A 3 70.07 -57.01 -8.48
CA ARG A 3 69.13 -57.67 -7.58
C ARG A 3 67.95 -56.71 -7.34
N SER A 4 66.80 -57.10 -7.89
CA SER A 4 65.53 -56.38 -7.83
C SER A 4 64.93 -56.46 -6.42
N ALA A 5 64.61 -55.30 -5.83
CA ALA A 5 63.88 -55.20 -4.57
C ALA A 5 62.37 -55.47 -4.77
N PRO A 6 61.65 -56.05 -3.79
CA PRO A 6 60.21 -56.21 -3.87
C PRO A 6 59.50 -54.89 -3.53
N ARG A 7 58.64 -54.42 -4.44
CA ARG A 7 57.71 -53.30 -4.20
C ARG A 7 56.54 -53.80 -3.37
N PHE A 8 56.42 -53.30 -2.14
CA PHE A 8 55.25 -53.51 -1.30
C PHE A 8 54.04 -52.76 -1.89
N GLY A 9 52.96 -53.49 -2.12
CA GLY A 9 51.70 -52.97 -2.66
C GLY A 9 51.00 -52.00 -1.71
N SER A 10 50.44 -50.96 -2.29
CA SER A 10 49.62 -49.94 -1.67
C SER A 10 48.23 -50.47 -1.30
N SER A 11 47.94 -50.59 0.00
CA SER A 11 46.59 -50.75 0.53
C SER A 11 46.26 -49.60 1.49
N SER A 12 45.97 -48.43 0.93
CA SER A 12 45.34 -47.34 1.69
C SER A 12 43.83 -47.59 1.78
N THR A 13 43.45 -48.39 2.78
CA THR A 13 42.06 -48.51 3.24
C THR A 13 41.56 -47.14 3.66
N SER A 14 40.83 -46.48 2.76
CA SER A 14 40.21 -45.18 3.00
C SER A 14 38.88 -45.42 3.72
N TYR A 15 38.88 -45.35 5.05
CA TYR A 15 37.64 -45.23 5.80
C TYR A 15 36.93 -43.94 5.39
N PRO A 16 35.66 -43.97 4.95
CA PRO A 16 34.90 -42.75 4.79
C PRO A 16 34.63 -42.21 6.19
N ALA A 17 35.43 -41.22 6.61
CA ALA A 17 35.11 -40.43 7.78
C ALA A 17 33.75 -39.78 7.54
N ALA A 18 32.72 -40.28 8.23
CA ALA A 18 31.41 -39.67 8.26
C ALA A 18 31.56 -38.24 8.79
N ARG A 19 31.65 -37.25 7.87
CA ARG A 19 31.52 -35.84 8.21
C ARG A 19 30.13 -35.65 8.81
N ARG A 20 30.05 -35.70 10.14
CA ARG A 20 28.89 -35.20 10.88
C ARG A 20 28.79 -33.71 10.54
N SER A 21 27.89 -33.41 9.62
CA SER A 21 27.38 -32.08 9.33
C SER A 21 26.67 -31.56 10.59
N SER A 22 27.47 -31.10 11.54
CA SER A 22 27.00 -30.27 12.64
C SER A 22 26.63 -28.92 12.05
N THR A 23 25.44 -28.84 11.46
CA THR A 23 24.73 -27.57 11.39
C THR A 23 24.57 -27.13 12.85
N SER A 24 25.45 -26.23 13.28
CA SER A 24 25.54 -25.80 14.66
C SER A 24 24.15 -25.34 15.12
N ALA A 25 23.76 -25.71 16.34
CA ALA A 25 22.48 -25.31 16.91
C ALA A 25 22.27 -23.78 16.83
N LEU A 26 23.36 -23.02 16.84
CA LEU A 26 23.44 -21.58 16.57
C LEU A 26 22.97 -21.18 15.17
N ALA A 27 23.36 -21.89 14.12
CA ALA A 27 22.89 -21.63 12.75
C ALA A 27 21.40 -21.96 12.59
N LEU A 28 20.89 -23.00 13.27
CA LEU A 28 19.46 -23.30 13.31
C LEU A 28 18.68 -22.27 14.14
N ALA A 29 19.21 -21.84 15.28
CA ALA A 29 18.62 -20.83 16.15
C ALA A 29 18.57 -19.45 15.48
N ALA A 30 19.64 -19.05 14.78
CA ALA A 30 19.67 -17.83 13.98
C ALA A 30 18.68 -17.87 12.81
N ARG A 31 18.55 -19.02 12.12
CA ARG A 31 17.51 -19.23 11.10
C ARG A 31 16.09 -19.20 11.68
N ARG A 32 15.89 -19.67 12.91
CA ARG A 32 14.59 -19.61 13.62
C ARG A 32 14.26 -18.20 14.07
N GLY A 33 15.23 -17.47 14.62
CA GLY A 33 15.09 -16.07 15.04
C GLY A 33 14.81 -15.14 13.86
N GLY A 34 15.52 -15.31 12.74
CA GLY A 34 15.26 -14.57 11.51
C GLY A 34 13.86 -14.83 10.93
N LYS A 35 13.38 -16.08 10.97
CA LYS A 35 12.01 -16.42 10.56
C LYS A 35 10.94 -15.83 11.48
N LEU A 36 11.19 -15.78 12.79
CA LEU A 36 10.28 -15.16 13.75
C LEU A 36 10.22 -13.63 13.55
N LEU A 37 11.38 -12.98 13.39
CA LEU A 37 11.47 -11.55 13.13
C LEU A 37 10.77 -11.17 11.82
N LEU A 38 11.02 -11.93 10.74
CA LEU A 38 10.35 -11.73 9.46
C LEU A 38 8.82 -11.86 9.60
N ARG A 39 8.33 -12.86 10.35
CA ARG A 39 6.89 -13.03 10.60
C ARG A 39 6.32 -11.84 11.36
N LEU A 40 7.01 -11.33 12.39
CA LEU A 40 6.56 -10.15 13.13
C LEU A 40 6.48 -8.91 12.25
N ILE A 41 7.48 -8.68 11.39
CA ILE A 41 7.48 -7.57 10.43
C ILE A 41 6.30 -7.71 9.45
N LEU A 42 6.10 -8.89 8.87
CA LEU A 42 5.00 -9.13 7.93
C LEU A 42 3.63 -8.99 8.61
N SER A 43 3.47 -9.49 9.84
CA SER A 43 2.24 -9.33 10.61
C SER A 43 1.96 -7.87 10.95
N LEU A 44 2.98 -7.09 11.34
CA LEU A 44 2.83 -5.67 11.62
C LEU A 44 2.47 -4.88 10.35
N MET A 45 3.14 -5.18 9.23
CA MET A 45 2.83 -4.59 7.92
C MET A 45 1.40 -4.92 7.48
N LEU A 46 0.93 -6.15 7.70
CA LEU A 46 -0.44 -6.55 7.40
C LEU A 46 -1.44 -5.81 8.29
N LEU A 47 -1.17 -5.69 9.60
CA LEU A 47 -2.02 -4.94 10.52
C LEU A 47 -2.10 -3.45 10.13
N LEU A 48 -0.97 -2.84 9.78
CA LEU A 48 -0.92 -1.46 9.28
C LEU A 48 -1.70 -1.31 7.98
N ALA A 49 -1.52 -2.22 7.01
CA ALA A 49 -2.23 -2.19 5.74
C ALA A 49 -3.74 -2.32 5.95
N VAL A 50 -4.19 -3.26 6.79
CA VAL A 50 -5.61 -3.42 7.13
C VAL A 50 -6.14 -2.20 7.87
N GLY A 51 -5.37 -1.64 8.80
CA GLY A 51 -5.77 -0.45 9.56
C GLY A 51 -5.89 0.82 8.70
N LEU A 52 -4.98 1.03 7.76
CA LEU A 52 -4.98 2.23 6.90
C LEU A 52 -5.91 2.09 5.70
N LEU A 53 -5.98 0.91 5.07
CA LEU A 53 -6.75 0.70 3.84
C LEU A 53 -8.14 0.10 4.08
N GLY A 54 -8.28 -0.73 5.12
CA GLY A 54 -9.53 -1.42 5.45
C GLY A 54 -10.73 -0.49 5.62
N PRO A 55 -10.63 0.63 6.35
CA PRO A 55 -11.73 1.59 6.44
C PRO A 55 -12.15 2.14 5.08
N GLY A 56 -11.21 2.36 4.16
CA GLY A 56 -11.51 2.80 2.80
C GLY A 56 -12.43 1.81 2.09
N PHE A 57 -12.08 0.52 2.08
CA PHE A 57 -12.92 -0.52 1.46
C PHE A 57 -14.25 -0.77 2.18
N LEU A 58 -14.29 -0.56 3.50
CA LEU A 58 -15.51 -0.75 4.29
C LEU A 58 -16.49 0.42 4.13
N LEU A 59 -15.97 1.64 3.96
CA LEU A 59 -16.76 2.87 3.87
C LEU A 59 -17.04 3.30 2.43
N ASP A 60 -16.35 2.72 1.44
CA ASP A 60 -16.62 2.93 0.01
C ASP A 60 -17.90 2.17 -0.40
N THR A 61 -19.03 2.63 0.12
CA THR A 61 -20.35 2.13 -0.27
C THR A 61 -20.77 2.84 -1.56
N PRO A 62 -21.15 2.10 -2.62
CA PRO A 62 -21.64 2.69 -3.86
C PRO A 62 -22.79 3.65 -3.56
N GLN A 63 -22.60 4.93 -3.89
CA GLN A 63 -23.66 5.90 -3.76
C GLN A 63 -24.65 5.70 -4.92
N PRO A 64 -25.97 5.71 -4.65
CA PRO A 64 -26.93 5.72 -5.74
C PRO A 64 -26.71 6.98 -6.61
N PRO A 65 -27.03 6.91 -7.91
CA PRO A 65 -26.92 8.07 -8.77
C PRO A 65 -27.78 9.21 -8.22
N PRO A 66 -27.29 10.47 -8.28
CA PRO A 66 -28.05 11.61 -7.78
C PRO A 66 -29.35 11.79 -8.56
N ALA A 67 -30.42 12.11 -7.84
CA ALA A 67 -31.71 12.44 -8.44
C ALA A 67 -31.72 13.87 -8.99
N VAL A 68 -32.53 14.12 -10.01
CA VAL A 68 -32.82 15.48 -10.49
C VAL A 68 -33.39 16.28 -9.34
N SER A 69 -32.87 17.49 -9.15
CA SER A 69 -33.18 18.37 -8.02
C SER A 69 -33.36 19.82 -8.49
N ASP A 70 -33.88 20.69 -7.64
CA ASP A 70 -33.98 22.13 -7.96
C ASP A 70 -32.61 22.82 -7.92
N ALA A 71 -31.72 22.34 -7.05
CA ALA A 71 -30.40 22.94 -6.86
C ALA A 71 -29.32 21.88 -6.59
N ILE A 72 -28.10 22.20 -7.01
CA ILE A 72 -26.87 21.48 -6.70
C ILE A 72 -26.05 22.39 -5.79
N VAL A 73 -25.69 21.90 -4.60
CA VAL A 73 -24.86 22.64 -3.63
C VAL A 73 -23.48 22.02 -3.55
N VAL A 74 -22.47 22.77 -3.97
CA VAL A 74 -21.06 22.37 -3.90
C VAL A 74 -20.46 22.97 -2.63
N ILE A 75 -20.00 22.10 -1.73
CA ILE A 75 -19.36 22.50 -0.47
C ILE A 75 -17.85 22.42 -0.63
N SER A 76 -17.15 23.54 -0.41
CA SER A 76 -15.70 23.63 -0.44
C SER A 76 -15.03 22.70 0.58
N GLY A 77 -13.77 22.31 0.34
CA GLY A 77 -12.95 21.60 1.32
C GLY A 77 -12.42 20.26 0.83
N ASP A 78 -12.27 20.09 -0.47
CA ASP A 78 -11.54 19.01 -1.10
C ASP A 78 -10.22 19.53 -1.68
N GLU A 79 -9.15 18.75 -1.54
CA GLU A 79 -7.81 19.16 -2.00
C GLU A 79 -7.69 19.21 -3.53
N GLN A 80 -8.53 18.46 -4.27
CA GLN A 80 -8.39 18.26 -5.72
C GLN A 80 -9.53 18.86 -6.56
N LEU A 81 -10.41 19.69 -5.99
CA LEU A 81 -11.57 20.27 -6.70
C LEU A 81 -12.54 19.24 -7.31
N ALA A 82 -12.48 17.97 -6.90
CA ALA A 82 -13.35 16.91 -7.38
C ALA A 82 -14.85 17.21 -7.15
N ARG A 83 -15.21 17.78 -5.98
CA ARG A 83 -16.60 18.17 -5.68
C ARG A 83 -17.07 19.31 -6.57
N PHE A 84 -16.17 20.26 -6.83
CA PHE A 84 -16.44 21.37 -7.74
C PHE A 84 -16.68 20.88 -9.16
N GLN A 85 -15.77 20.05 -9.68
CA GLN A 85 -15.87 19.49 -11.03
C GLN A 85 -17.12 18.66 -11.20
N GLU A 86 -17.44 17.81 -10.23
CA GLU A 86 -18.64 17.00 -10.30
C GLU A 86 -19.90 17.86 -10.21
N GLY A 87 -19.98 18.82 -9.29
CA GLY A 87 -21.13 19.73 -9.22
C GLY A 87 -21.40 20.48 -10.53
N VAL A 88 -20.35 20.97 -11.19
CA VAL A 88 -20.44 21.61 -12.51
C VAL A 88 -20.90 20.61 -13.58
N ASN A 89 -20.37 19.40 -13.58
CA ASN A 89 -20.77 18.32 -14.50
C ASN A 89 -22.26 17.95 -14.34
N LEU A 90 -22.75 17.80 -13.12
CA LEU A 90 -24.16 17.50 -12.85
C LEU A 90 -25.08 18.66 -13.30
N TYR A 91 -24.64 19.90 -13.09
CA TYR A 91 -25.37 21.08 -13.55
C TYR A 91 -25.45 21.15 -15.08
N GLN A 92 -24.33 20.91 -15.77
CA GLN A 92 -24.29 20.86 -17.24
C GLN A 92 -25.16 19.73 -17.82
N LYS A 93 -25.33 18.63 -17.09
CA LYS A 93 -26.26 17.54 -17.41
C LYS A 93 -27.73 17.86 -17.13
N GLY A 94 -28.04 19.05 -16.62
CA GLY A 94 -29.40 19.48 -16.31
C GLY A 94 -30.00 18.85 -15.05
N MET A 95 -29.16 18.34 -14.14
CA MET A 95 -29.66 17.69 -12.91
C MET A 95 -30.01 18.68 -11.80
N GLY A 96 -29.79 19.97 -12.02
CA GLY A 96 -30.18 21.06 -11.13
C GLY A 96 -30.50 22.33 -11.92
N GLN A 97 -31.52 23.08 -11.50
CA GLN A 97 -31.81 24.40 -12.06
C GLN A 97 -30.80 25.45 -11.54
N PHE A 98 -30.37 25.32 -10.30
CA PHE A 98 -29.40 26.23 -9.67
C PHE A 98 -28.12 25.50 -9.29
N LEU A 99 -26.98 26.17 -9.48
CA LEU A 99 -25.67 25.74 -8.98
C LEU A 99 -25.22 26.72 -7.89
N VAL A 100 -25.10 26.23 -6.66
CA VAL A 100 -24.76 27.02 -5.47
C VAL A 100 -23.40 26.60 -4.93
N PHE A 101 -22.53 27.58 -4.74
CA PHE A 101 -21.21 27.38 -4.15
C PHE A 101 -21.22 27.80 -2.67
N SER A 102 -20.81 26.90 -1.78
CA SER A 102 -20.73 27.11 -0.34
C SER A 102 -19.29 26.95 0.14
N GLY A 103 -18.75 27.97 0.79
CA GLY A 103 -17.39 27.94 1.31
C GLY A 103 -16.92 29.29 1.81
N ALA A 104 -16.36 29.32 3.01
CA ALA A 104 -15.75 30.50 3.60
C ALA A 104 -14.23 30.49 3.41
N ALA A 105 -13.60 31.66 3.57
CA ALA A 105 -12.17 31.76 3.83
C ALA A 105 -11.95 31.72 5.35
N PHE A 106 -10.91 31.02 5.81
CA PHE A 106 -10.54 31.04 7.24
C PHE A 106 -9.95 32.38 7.65
N ASP A 107 -9.21 33.01 6.73
CA ASP A 107 -8.76 34.39 6.82
C ASP A 107 -9.79 35.35 6.21
N ASN A 108 -9.60 36.66 6.39
CA ASN A 108 -10.42 37.69 5.74
C ASN A 108 -10.14 37.81 4.21
N GLY A 109 -9.70 36.73 3.58
CA GLY A 109 -9.41 36.62 2.15
C GLY A 109 -10.66 36.34 1.32
N THR A 110 -10.46 36.13 0.02
CA THR A 110 -11.54 35.75 -0.91
C THR A 110 -12.17 34.43 -0.48
N SER A 111 -13.50 34.39 -0.39
CA SER A 111 -14.20 33.18 0.03
C SER A 111 -14.00 32.04 -0.98
N ASN A 112 -13.95 30.80 -0.48
CA ASN A 112 -13.87 29.62 -1.36
C ASN A 112 -15.06 29.56 -2.33
N ALA A 113 -16.25 30.03 -1.91
CA ALA A 113 -17.42 30.14 -2.78
C ALA A 113 -17.20 31.11 -3.95
N ASP A 114 -16.57 32.28 -3.71
CA ASP A 114 -16.27 33.24 -4.76
C ASP A 114 -15.25 32.72 -5.75
N VAL A 115 -14.23 31.99 -5.28
CA VAL A 115 -13.25 31.33 -6.14
C VAL A 115 -13.93 30.29 -7.04
N MET A 116 -14.73 29.40 -6.46
CA MET A 116 -15.48 28.40 -7.23
C MET A 116 -16.42 29.05 -8.25
N ARG A 117 -17.14 30.10 -7.85
CA ARG A 117 -18.00 30.86 -8.77
C ARG A 117 -17.19 31.44 -9.93
N ALA A 118 -16.06 32.07 -9.66
CA ALA A 118 -15.20 32.65 -10.69
C ALA A 118 -14.65 31.61 -11.66
N LEU A 119 -14.34 30.40 -11.19
CA LEU A 119 -13.93 29.27 -12.02
C LEU A 119 -15.08 28.73 -12.88
N ALA A 120 -16.32 28.74 -12.38
CA ALA A 120 -17.48 28.18 -13.07
C ALA A 120 -18.04 29.07 -14.19
N VAL A 121 -17.84 30.39 -14.11
CA VAL A 121 -18.33 31.36 -15.11
C VAL A 121 -17.29 31.74 -16.16
N ARG A 122 -16.12 31.12 -16.11
CA ARG A 122 -15.00 31.36 -17.04
C ARG A 122 -15.20 30.59 -18.34
#